data_AF-A0A183NST1-F1
#
_entry.id   AF-A0A183NST1-F1
#
_cell.length_a   1.000
_cell.length_b   1.000
_cell.length_c   1.000
_cell.angle_alpha   90.00
_cell.angle_beta   90.00
_cell.angle_gamma   90.00
#
_symmetry.space_group_name_H-M   'P 1'
#
loop_
_entity.id
_entity.type
_entity.pdbx_description
1 polymer ?
#
loop_
_entity_poly.entity_id
_entity_poly.type
_entity_poly.pdbx_seq_one_letter_code
_entity_poly.pdbx_strand_id
1 'polypeptide(L)'
;MREYEQLASDLLAWIEQQIPFLKAICTYANKILIDRSPKHQWEDSSKQYQDRTTDGTISGARSKLDHYRGYRGFEKPPRLDEKTLLENTYNTLQTRLRLANRPSFLPTEGRMIEDIDSAWRQLENYEKGFEDWLVAEIKRLEQIEYLAKKFRLKCLTHEAWADGKANALSLEDYEGASLSALRALAQKHASFEGDLGAHQNRVERIVAIAEELK
;
A
#
# COMPACT_ATOMS: atom_id res chain seq x y z
N MET A 1 38.82 -16.18 34.19
CA MET A 1 38.03 -15.22 35.03
C MET A 1 37.82 -13.95 34.24
N ARG A 2 38.87 -13.16 33.97
CA ARG A 2 38.79 -11.93 33.16
C ARG A 2 38.08 -12.10 31.82
N GLU A 3 38.39 -13.13 31.03
CA GLU A 3 37.72 -13.35 29.72
C GLU A 3 36.22 -13.66 29.80
N TYR A 4 35.75 -14.27 30.89
CA TYR A 4 34.32 -14.59 31.08
C TYR A 4 33.53 -13.38 31.57
N GLU A 5 34.13 -12.60 32.48
CA GLU A 5 33.58 -11.32 32.91
C GLU A 5 33.59 -10.30 31.77
N GLN A 6 34.62 -10.32 30.92
CA GLN A 6 34.68 -9.53 29.69
C GLN A 6 33.55 -9.93 28.73
N LEU A 7 33.40 -11.22 28.40
CA LEU A 7 32.33 -11.69 27.51
C LEU A 7 30.93 -11.38 28.05
N ALA A 8 30.70 -11.54 29.35
CA ALA A 8 29.43 -11.19 29.98
C ALA A 8 29.20 -9.67 30.03
N SER A 9 30.26 -8.89 30.29
CA SER A 9 30.22 -7.42 30.26
C SER A 9 30.03 -6.88 28.85
N ASP A 10 30.62 -7.51 27.84
CA ASP A 10 30.51 -7.13 26.43
C ASP A 10 29.11 -7.48 25.91
N LEU A 11 28.57 -8.64 26.31
CA LEU A 11 27.16 -8.99 26.08
C LEU A 11 26.22 -8.02 26.78
N LEU A 12 26.48 -7.67 28.04
CA LEU A 12 25.66 -6.72 28.80
C LEU A 12 25.75 -5.30 28.22
N ALA A 13 26.93 -4.85 27.80
CA ALA A 13 27.13 -3.55 27.17
C ALA A 13 26.49 -3.51 25.77
N TRP A 14 26.59 -4.58 25.00
CA TRP A 14 25.91 -4.72 23.71
C TRP A 14 24.39 -4.77 23.91
N ILE A 15 23.92 -5.56 24.89
CA ILE A 15 22.51 -5.57 25.29
C ILE A 15 22.09 -4.18 25.77
N GLU A 16 22.89 -3.43 26.54
CA GLU A 16 22.60 -2.05 26.98
C GLU A 16 22.59 -1.02 25.85
N GLN A 17 23.42 -1.19 24.83
CA GLN A 17 23.35 -0.39 23.60
C GLN A 17 22.16 -0.76 22.71
N GLN A 18 21.74 -2.02 22.71
CA GLN A 18 20.62 -2.53 21.92
C GLN A 18 19.30 -2.52 22.68
N ILE A 19 19.30 -2.30 24.00
CA ILE A 19 18.11 -2.16 24.85
C ILE A 19 17.24 -0.98 24.46
N PRO A 20 17.76 0.18 24.04
CA PRO A 20 16.95 1.23 23.45
C PRO A 20 16.21 0.76 22.19
N PHE A 21 16.84 -0.06 21.34
CA PHE A 21 16.26 -0.63 20.12
C PHE A 21 15.25 -1.75 20.42
N LEU A 22 15.60 -2.68 21.31
CA LEU A 22 14.74 -3.78 21.79
C LEU A 22 13.60 -3.29 22.68
N LYS A 23 13.81 -2.26 23.52
CA LYS A 23 12.74 -1.55 24.23
C LYS A 23 11.94 -0.69 23.27
N ALA A 24 12.51 -0.10 22.21
CA ALA A 24 11.69 0.56 21.20
C ALA A 24 10.75 -0.46 20.57
N ILE A 25 11.25 -1.65 20.18
CA ILE A 25 10.46 -2.75 19.62
C ILE A 25 9.44 -3.34 20.63
N CYS A 26 9.83 -3.62 21.87
CA CYS A 26 8.96 -4.20 22.91
C CYS A 26 7.99 -3.18 23.54
N THR A 27 8.39 -1.91 23.65
CA THR A 27 7.50 -0.81 24.06
C THR A 27 6.56 -0.46 22.90
N TYR A 28 6.92 -0.67 21.63
CA TYR A 28 5.98 -0.50 20.50
C TYR A 28 4.84 -1.55 20.52
N ALA A 29 5.09 -2.75 21.05
CA ALA A 29 4.05 -3.76 21.26
C ALA A 29 3.14 -3.45 22.48
N ASN A 30 3.65 -2.77 23.51
CA ASN A 30 2.89 -2.46 24.74
C ASN A 30 2.36 -1.00 24.84
N LYS A 31 2.83 -0.06 24.01
CA LYS A 31 2.44 1.36 24.03
C LYS A 31 1.29 1.67 23.06
N ILE A 32 0.42 0.69 22.82
CA ILE A 32 -0.93 0.87 22.26
C ILE A 32 -2.00 0.86 23.37
N LEU A 33 -1.66 0.75 24.66
CA LEU A 33 -2.70 0.79 25.71
C LEU A 33 -2.60 1.77 26.89
N ILE A 34 -1.48 2.31 27.37
CA ILE A 34 -1.54 3.32 28.47
C ILE A 34 -0.43 4.37 28.34
N ASP A 35 -0.83 5.64 28.41
CA ASP A 35 -0.06 6.88 28.26
C ASP A 35 0.97 7.15 29.40
N ARG A 36 2.14 7.70 29.05
CA ARG A 36 2.78 8.92 29.61
C ARG A 36 4.25 9.11 29.11
N SER A 37 4.45 10.22 28.38
CA SER A 37 5.65 11.04 28.01
C SER A 37 7.03 10.86 28.72
N PRO A 38 8.15 11.49 28.28
CA PRO A 38 8.61 11.89 26.92
C PRO A 38 10.13 11.65 26.65
N LYS A 39 10.56 11.46 25.38
CA LYS A 39 11.61 12.25 24.66
C LYS A 39 12.26 11.52 23.46
N HIS A 40 11.90 12.04 22.28
CA HIS A 40 12.76 12.48 21.16
C HIS A 40 13.76 11.52 20.52
N GLN A 41 13.37 11.00 19.35
CA GLN A 41 14.01 11.21 18.03
C GLN A 41 13.64 10.12 16.99
N TRP A 42 12.93 9.06 17.41
CA TRP A 42 12.67 7.88 16.58
C TRP A 42 11.18 7.58 16.32
N GLU A 43 10.26 8.44 16.76
CA GLU A 43 8.81 8.28 16.55
C GLU A 43 8.35 8.53 15.09
N ASP A 44 9.22 9.01 14.20
CA ASP A 44 8.83 9.37 12.83
C ASP A 44 8.89 8.22 11.82
N SER A 45 9.87 7.30 11.90
CA SER A 45 10.04 6.25 10.89
C SER A 45 9.01 5.12 10.98
N SER A 46 8.39 4.91 12.16
CA SER A 46 7.49 3.78 12.40
C SER A 46 6.01 4.08 12.12
N LYS A 47 5.60 5.36 12.12
CA LYS A 47 4.26 5.77 11.69
C LYS A 47 3.98 5.47 10.21
N GLN A 48 5.03 5.40 9.38
CA GLN A 48 4.90 5.23 7.93
C GLN A 48 4.33 3.87 7.49
N TYR A 49 4.49 2.80 8.29
CA TYR A 49 4.10 1.43 7.92
C TYR A 49 2.77 0.96 8.55
N GLN A 50 2.26 1.67 9.57
CA GLN A 50 0.89 1.48 10.08
C GLN A 50 -0.14 2.37 9.36
N ASP A 51 0.34 3.43 8.74
CA ASP A 51 -0.48 4.33 7.94
C ASP A 51 -0.92 3.65 6.63
N ARG A 52 -2.05 2.93 6.71
CA ARG A 52 -2.77 2.39 5.55
C ARG A 52 -3.53 3.48 4.80
N THR A 53 -2.98 4.68 4.74
CA THR A 53 -3.49 5.73 3.87
C THR A 53 -2.54 5.88 2.70
N THR A 54 -3.09 6.04 1.51
CA THR A 54 -2.39 6.62 0.37
C THR A 54 -2.95 8.02 0.18
N ASP A 55 -2.22 8.85 -0.55
CA ASP A 55 -2.74 10.11 -1.10
C ASP A 55 -3.83 9.88 -2.17
N GLY A 56 -4.25 8.63 -2.39
CA GLY A 56 -5.17 8.22 -3.44
C GLY A 56 -4.55 8.23 -4.83
N THR A 57 -3.22 8.42 -4.96
CA THR A 57 -2.54 8.48 -6.26
C THR A 57 -1.67 7.25 -6.50
N ILE A 58 -1.62 6.78 -7.76
CA ILE A 58 -0.73 5.67 -8.15
C ILE A 58 0.73 6.05 -7.92
N SER A 59 1.09 7.32 -8.17
CA SER A 59 2.46 7.82 -7.99
C SER A 59 2.89 7.74 -6.52
N GLY A 60 2.04 8.19 -5.59
CA GLY A 60 2.29 8.11 -4.16
C GLY A 60 2.40 6.66 -3.68
N ALA A 61 1.48 5.79 -4.11
CA ALA A 61 1.51 4.37 -3.77
C ALA A 61 2.78 3.65 -4.31
N ARG A 62 3.21 3.95 -5.54
CA ARG A 62 4.45 3.41 -6.12
C ARG A 62 5.69 3.93 -5.41
N SER A 63 5.71 5.23 -5.07
CA SER A 63 6.80 5.79 -4.27
C SER A 63 6.91 5.10 -2.91
N LYS A 64 5.79 4.86 -2.21
CA LYS A 64 5.78 4.09 -0.96
C LYS A 64 6.33 2.67 -1.15
N LEU A 65 6.00 2.01 -2.26
CA LEU A 65 6.52 0.67 -2.58
C LEU A 65 8.04 0.68 -2.79
N ASP A 66 8.57 1.70 -3.47
CA ASP A 66 10.01 1.82 -3.71
C ASP A 66 10.78 2.12 -2.40
N HIS A 67 10.21 2.94 -1.52
CA HIS A 67 10.76 3.12 -0.17
C HIS A 67 10.77 1.81 0.62
N TYR A 68 9.67 1.04 0.59
CA TYR A 68 9.61 -0.27 1.25
C TYR A 68 10.63 -1.28 0.68
N ARG A 69 10.85 -1.27 -0.65
CA ARG A 69 11.92 -2.06 -1.29
C ARG A 69 13.30 -1.65 -0.81
N GLY A 70 13.56 -0.34 -0.69
CA GLY A 70 14.81 0.20 -0.13
C GLY A 70 15.03 -0.28 1.31
N TYR A 71 14.02 -0.17 2.15
CA TYR A 71 14.05 -0.68 3.52
C TYR A 71 14.41 -2.17 3.57
N ARG A 72 13.75 -3.02 2.77
CA ARG A 72 14.07 -4.46 2.72
C ARG A 72 15.47 -4.77 2.17
N GLY A 73 15.97 -3.95 1.25
CA GLY A 73 17.24 -4.18 0.57
C GLY A 73 18.46 -3.71 1.35
N PHE A 74 18.34 -2.64 2.14
CA PHE A 74 19.48 -1.98 2.77
C PHE A 74 19.38 -1.88 4.29
N GLU A 75 18.19 -1.67 4.83
CA GLU A 75 18.02 -1.40 6.26
C GLU A 75 17.69 -2.65 7.09
N LYS A 76 16.92 -3.58 6.51
CA LYS A 76 16.54 -4.85 7.16
C LYS A 76 17.70 -5.87 7.26
N PRO A 77 18.55 -6.08 6.24
CA PRO A 77 19.60 -7.10 6.32
C PRO A 77 20.59 -6.92 7.48
N PRO A 78 21.15 -5.72 7.73
CA PRO A 78 22.07 -5.52 8.86
C PRO A 78 21.42 -5.85 10.22
N ARG A 79 20.12 -5.56 10.36
CA ARG A 79 19.36 -5.83 11.60
C ARG A 79 19.12 -7.33 11.80
N LEU A 80 18.95 -8.08 10.72
CA LEU A 80 18.87 -9.54 10.77
C LEU A 80 20.22 -10.16 11.17
N ASP A 81 21.34 -9.60 10.67
CA ASP A 81 22.68 -10.04 11.04
C ASP A 81 22.95 -9.79 12.54
N GLU A 82 22.55 -8.63 13.06
CA GLU A 82 22.63 -8.31 14.49
C GLU A 82 21.80 -9.25 15.37
N LYS A 83 20.56 -9.56 14.95
CA LYS A 83 19.70 -10.56 15.63
C LYS A 83 20.36 -11.94 15.65
N THR A 84 20.90 -12.37 14.51
CA THR A 84 21.59 -13.67 14.37
C THR A 84 22.85 -13.72 15.24
N LEU A 85 23.62 -12.63 15.29
CA LEU A 85 24.81 -12.52 16.13
C LEU A 85 24.46 -12.61 17.62
N LEU A 86 23.37 -11.97 18.05
CA LEU A 86 22.87 -12.05 19.43
C LEU A 86 22.54 -13.48 19.84
N GLU A 87 21.77 -14.19 19.02
CA GLU A 87 21.42 -15.60 19.24
C GLU A 87 22.66 -16.48 19.33
N ASN A 88 23.61 -16.32 18.40
CA ASN A 88 24.86 -17.08 18.39
C ASN A 88 25.71 -16.83 19.65
N THR A 89 25.79 -15.58 20.09
CA THR A 89 26.58 -15.18 21.26
C THR A 89 25.96 -15.74 22.54
N TYR A 90 24.64 -15.68 22.66
CA TYR A 90 23.91 -16.29 23.77
C TYR A 90 24.04 -17.81 23.79
N ASN A 91 23.86 -18.48 22.64
CA ASN A 91 23.99 -19.94 22.55
C ASN A 91 25.41 -20.41 22.93
N THR A 92 26.43 -19.64 22.52
CA THR A 92 27.83 -19.88 22.90
C THR A 92 28.02 -19.70 24.40
N LEU A 93 27.48 -18.63 24.99
CA LEU A 93 27.53 -18.39 26.43
C LEU A 93 26.86 -19.52 27.22
N GLN A 94 25.64 -19.93 26.85
CA GLN A 94 24.91 -21.02 27.50
C GLN A 94 25.70 -22.34 27.46
N THR A 95 26.26 -22.68 26.31
CA THR A 95 27.06 -23.89 26.14
C THR A 95 28.29 -23.88 27.04
N ARG A 96 29.00 -22.75 27.11
CA ARG A 96 30.19 -22.60 27.97
C ARG A 96 29.86 -22.66 29.46
N LEU A 97 28.74 -22.06 29.89
CA LEU A 97 28.27 -22.12 31.28
C LEU A 97 27.91 -23.56 31.69
N ARG A 98 27.23 -24.29 30.80
CA ARG A 98 26.90 -25.71 31.00
C ARG A 98 28.16 -26.57 31.17
N LEU A 99 29.15 -26.42 30.29
CA LEU A 99 30.42 -27.17 30.36
C LEU A 99 31.23 -26.85 31.62
N ALA A 100 31.08 -25.64 32.18
CA ALA A 100 31.71 -25.24 33.43
C ALA A 100 30.92 -25.65 34.68
N ASN A 101 29.84 -26.44 34.55
CA ASN A 101 28.90 -26.79 35.62
C ASN A 101 28.35 -25.56 36.37
N ARG A 102 28.11 -24.46 35.65
CA ARG A 102 27.54 -23.23 36.19
C ARG A 102 26.07 -23.09 35.76
N PRO A 103 25.22 -22.43 36.57
CA PRO A 103 23.85 -22.14 36.19
C PRO A 103 23.79 -21.32 34.91
N SER A 104 22.75 -21.58 34.09
CA SER A 104 22.50 -20.87 32.84
C SER A 104 22.30 -19.38 33.08
N PHE A 105 22.78 -18.58 32.13
CA PHE A 105 22.55 -17.14 32.18
C PHE A 105 21.10 -16.86 31.80
N LEU A 106 20.33 -16.21 32.68
CA LEU A 106 18.98 -15.76 32.39
C LEU A 106 19.00 -14.24 32.33
N PRO A 107 18.81 -13.63 31.13
CA PRO A 107 18.58 -12.19 31.04
C PRO A 107 17.36 -11.78 31.87
N THR A 108 17.34 -10.55 32.39
CA THR A 108 16.19 -9.99 33.13
C THR A 108 14.89 -10.09 32.30
N GLU A 109 13.74 -10.29 32.94
CA GLU A 109 12.43 -10.43 32.28
C GLU A 109 12.19 -9.36 31.19
N GLY A 110 11.68 -9.79 30.03
CA GLY A 110 11.45 -8.94 28.85
C GLY A 110 12.69 -8.68 27.98
N ARG A 111 13.82 -9.37 28.26
CA ARG A 111 15.04 -9.38 27.43
C ARG A 111 15.45 -10.80 27.04
N MET A 112 14.51 -11.76 27.11
CA MET A 112 14.80 -13.12 26.71
C MET A 112 14.90 -13.18 25.18
N ILE A 113 15.72 -14.10 24.67
CA ILE A 113 15.83 -14.30 23.21
C ILE A 113 14.48 -14.68 22.60
N GLU A 114 13.67 -15.44 23.34
CA GLU A 114 12.31 -15.81 22.93
C GLU A 114 11.39 -14.58 22.76
N ASP A 115 11.54 -13.56 23.61
CA ASP A 115 10.79 -12.30 23.49
C ASP A 115 11.20 -11.54 22.22
N ILE A 116 12.50 -11.53 21.92
CA ILE A 116 13.08 -10.89 20.73
C ILE A 116 12.62 -11.60 19.45
N ASP A 117 12.63 -12.93 19.45
CA ASP A 117 12.10 -13.75 18.36
C ASP A 117 10.62 -13.53 18.12
N SER A 118 9.82 -13.47 19.19
CA SER A 118 8.39 -13.20 19.11
C SER A 118 8.11 -11.81 18.54
N ALA A 119 8.83 -10.78 19.00
CA ALA A 119 8.69 -9.43 18.49
C ALA A 119 9.12 -9.31 17.02
N TRP A 120 10.20 -10.00 16.63
CA TRP A 120 10.65 -10.05 15.23
C TRP A 120 9.61 -10.71 14.31
N ARG A 121 9.01 -11.83 14.73
CA ARG A 121 7.92 -12.49 13.99
C ARG A 121 6.70 -11.59 13.83
N GLN A 122 6.35 -10.83 14.88
CA GLN A 122 5.25 -9.87 14.80
C GLN A 122 5.55 -8.75 13.79
N LEU A 123 6.76 -8.20 13.79
CA LEU A 123 7.21 -7.23 12.79
C LEU A 123 7.07 -7.79 11.37
N GLU A 124 7.56 -9.00 11.11
CA GLU A 124 7.45 -9.65 9.79
C GLU A 124 5.99 -9.84 9.34
N ASN A 125 5.09 -10.16 10.28
CA ASN A 125 3.66 -10.27 9.99
C ASN A 125 3.04 -8.91 9.62
N TYR A 126 3.40 -7.84 10.32
CA TYR A 126 2.94 -6.49 9.98
C TYR A 126 3.48 -6.02 8.64
N GLU A 127 4.77 -6.24 8.36
CA GLU A 127 5.40 -5.92 7.08
C GLU A 127 4.72 -6.64 5.92
N LYS A 128 4.44 -7.93 6.08
CA LYS A 128 3.72 -8.73 5.09
C LYS A 128 2.32 -8.16 4.85
N GLY A 129 1.58 -7.85 5.91
CA GLY A 129 0.25 -7.26 5.78
C GLY A 129 0.27 -5.88 5.12
N PHE A 130 1.31 -5.08 5.34
CA PHE A 130 1.51 -3.80 4.67
C PHE A 130 1.84 -3.97 3.19
N GLU A 131 2.73 -4.89 2.84
CA GLU A 131 3.08 -5.21 1.45
C GLU A 131 1.87 -5.72 0.66
N ASP A 132 1.12 -6.67 1.22
CA ASP A 132 -0.11 -7.22 0.63
C ASP A 132 -1.15 -6.12 0.39
N TRP A 133 -1.35 -5.25 1.39
CA TRP A 133 -2.24 -4.09 1.28
C TRP A 133 -1.78 -3.12 0.19
N LEU A 134 -0.50 -2.75 0.17
CA LEU A 134 0.04 -1.76 -0.76
C LEU A 134 -0.04 -2.24 -2.21
N VAL A 135 0.24 -3.52 -2.46
CA VAL A 135 0.10 -4.14 -3.78
C VAL A 135 -1.37 -4.18 -4.23
N ALA A 136 -2.29 -4.52 -3.31
CA ALA A 136 -3.72 -4.50 -3.61
C ALA A 136 -4.22 -3.08 -3.92
N GLU A 137 -3.74 -2.08 -3.18
CA GLU A 137 -4.11 -0.68 -3.37
C GLU A 137 -3.58 -0.13 -4.71
N ILE A 138 -2.34 -0.44 -5.09
CA ILE A 138 -1.80 -0.08 -6.41
C ILE A 138 -2.66 -0.66 -7.53
N LYS A 139 -3.04 -1.95 -7.45
CA LYS A 139 -3.91 -2.59 -8.44
C LYS A 139 -5.28 -1.92 -8.52
N ARG A 140 -5.88 -1.58 -7.37
CA ARG A 140 -7.17 -0.89 -7.29
C ARG A 140 -7.09 0.48 -7.96
N LEU A 141 -6.04 1.26 -7.68
CA LEU A 141 -5.83 2.57 -8.27
C LEU A 141 -5.58 2.48 -9.79
N GLU A 142 -4.80 1.49 -10.26
CA GLU A 142 -4.59 1.23 -11.69
C GLU A 142 -5.90 0.90 -12.41
N GLN A 143 -6.78 0.09 -11.79
CA GLN A 143 -8.09 -0.23 -12.34
C GLN A 143 -8.98 1.02 -12.46
N ILE A 144 -9.01 1.87 -11.43
CA ILE A 144 -9.81 3.10 -11.44
C ILE A 144 -9.29 4.07 -12.51
N GLU A 145 -7.98 4.28 -12.61
CA GLU A 145 -7.41 5.12 -13.67
C GLU A 145 -7.75 4.61 -15.06
N TYR A 146 -7.68 3.29 -15.27
CA TYR A 146 -8.05 2.67 -16.55
C TYR A 146 -9.53 2.92 -16.88
N LEU A 147 -10.43 2.64 -15.94
CA LEU A 147 -11.86 2.85 -16.11
C LEU A 147 -12.18 4.33 -16.35
N ALA A 148 -11.55 5.26 -15.62
CA ALA A 148 -11.74 6.69 -15.78
C ALA A 148 -11.30 7.18 -17.16
N LYS A 149 -10.14 6.73 -17.64
CA LYS A 149 -9.65 7.02 -19.01
C LYS A 149 -10.62 6.48 -20.07
N LYS A 150 -11.07 5.23 -19.90
CA LYS A 150 -12.03 4.57 -20.80
C LYS A 150 -13.38 5.28 -20.82
N PHE A 151 -13.89 5.68 -19.66
CA PHE A 151 -15.12 6.45 -19.51
C PHE A 151 -15.01 7.78 -20.25
N ARG A 152 -13.96 8.57 -19.96
CA ARG A 152 -13.74 9.87 -20.59
C ARG A 152 -13.67 9.78 -22.11
N LEU A 153 -12.93 8.81 -22.66
CA LEU A 153 -12.82 8.61 -24.10
C LEU A 153 -14.18 8.31 -24.75
N LYS A 154 -15.00 7.47 -24.10
CA LYS A 154 -16.34 7.13 -24.59
C LYS A 154 -17.30 8.32 -24.51
N CYS A 155 -17.27 9.08 -23.42
CA CYS A 155 -18.07 10.29 -23.29
C CYS A 155 -17.69 11.31 -24.37
N LEU A 156 -16.41 11.59 -24.56
CA LEU A 156 -15.94 12.51 -25.62
C LEU A 156 -16.39 12.07 -27.02
N THR A 157 -16.32 10.78 -27.32
CA THR A 157 -16.78 10.24 -28.62
C THR A 157 -18.29 10.39 -28.79
N HIS A 158 -19.05 10.19 -27.70
CA HIS A 158 -20.51 10.34 -27.72
C HIS A 158 -20.92 11.81 -27.82
N GLU A 159 -20.28 12.70 -27.08
CA GLU A 159 -20.49 14.15 -27.14
C GLU A 159 -20.19 14.69 -28.54
N ALA A 160 -19.08 14.28 -29.16
CA ALA A 160 -18.76 14.68 -30.53
C ALA A 160 -19.79 14.21 -31.56
N TRP A 161 -20.44 13.06 -31.34
CA TRP A 161 -21.54 12.61 -32.20
C TRP A 161 -22.85 13.38 -31.94
N ALA A 162 -23.14 13.69 -30.68
CA ALA A 162 -24.34 14.40 -30.28
C ALA A 162 -24.29 15.90 -30.64
N ASP A 163 -23.09 16.45 -30.81
CA ASP A 163 -22.88 17.85 -31.14
C ASP A 163 -23.63 18.27 -32.41
N GLY A 164 -24.35 19.39 -32.32
CA GLY A 164 -25.19 19.93 -33.39
C GLY A 164 -26.45 19.12 -33.76
N LYS A 165 -26.65 17.90 -33.25
CA LYS A 165 -27.82 17.07 -33.60
C LYS A 165 -29.13 17.66 -33.08
N ALA A 166 -29.15 18.16 -31.84
CA ALA A 166 -30.34 18.80 -31.27
C ALA A 166 -30.78 20.02 -32.09
N ASN A 167 -29.82 20.87 -32.49
CA ASN A 167 -30.09 22.03 -33.34
C ASN A 167 -30.61 21.60 -34.72
N ALA A 168 -30.01 20.57 -35.32
CA ALA A 168 -30.47 20.06 -36.62
C ALA A 168 -31.89 19.49 -36.56
N LEU A 169 -32.28 18.86 -35.44
CA LEU A 169 -33.63 18.33 -35.23
C LEU A 169 -34.67 19.41 -34.90
N SER A 170 -34.24 20.59 -34.42
CA SER A 170 -35.14 21.72 -34.16
C SER A 170 -35.48 22.55 -35.40
N LEU A 171 -34.83 22.28 -36.54
CA LEU A 171 -35.11 23.00 -37.78
C LEU A 171 -36.44 22.52 -38.37
N GLU A 172 -37.26 23.48 -38.81
CA GLU A 172 -38.52 23.23 -39.51
C GLU A 172 -38.35 23.34 -41.04
N ASP A 173 -37.24 22.82 -41.56
CA ASP A 173 -36.86 22.89 -42.98
C ASP A 173 -37.78 22.10 -43.92
N TYR A 174 -38.72 21.34 -43.36
CA TYR A 174 -39.82 20.69 -44.07
C TYR A 174 -40.94 21.65 -44.46
N GLU A 175 -41.10 22.78 -43.75
CA GLU A 175 -42.14 23.76 -44.05
C GLU A 175 -41.79 24.52 -45.34
N GLY A 176 -42.63 24.38 -46.37
CA GLY A 176 -42.40 25.00 -47.68
C GLY A 176 -41.41 24.27 -48.60
N ALA A 177 -40.92 23.09 -48.21
CA ALA A 177 -40.06 22.26 -49.04
C ALA A 177 -40.82 21.62 -50.22
N SER A 178 -40.14 21.45 -51.36
CA SER A 178 -40.69 20.72 -52.50
C SER A 178 -40.83 19.23 -52.20
N LEU A 179 -41.69 18.51 -52.95
CA LEU A 179 -41.89 17.07 -52.78
C LEU A 179 -40.59 16.26 -52.90
N SER A 180 -39.68 16.67 -53.78
CA SER A 180 -38.37 16.01 -53.92
C SER A 180 -37.47 16.27 -52.70
N ALA A 181 -37.46 17.48 -52.17
CA ALA A 181 -36.73 17.84 -50.95
C ALA A 181 -37.28 17.10 -49.72
N LEU A 182 -38.60 17.02 -49.58
CA LEU A 182 -39.26 16.26 -48.50
C LEU A 182 -38.87 14.78 -48.51
N ARG A 183 -38.82 14.14 -49.69
CA ARG A 183 -38.35 12.75 -49.81
C ARG A 183 -36.90 12.58 -49.39
N ALA A 184 -36.04 13.55 -49.74
CA ALA A 184 -34.63 13.54 -49.32
C ALA A 184 -34.48 13.73 -47.80
N LEU A 185 -35.25 14.64 -47.19
CA LEU A 185 -35.29 14.84 -45.74
C LEU A 185 -35.77 13.58 -45.01
N ALA A 186 -36.84 12.93 -45.50
CA ALA A 186 -37.33 11.68 -44.93
C ALA A 186 -36.27 10.56 -44.96
N GLN A 187 -35.53 10.42 -46.07
CA GLN A 187 -34.44 9.43 -46.18
C GLN A 187 -33.28 9.74 -45.21
N LYS A 188 -32.96 11.02 -45.02
CA LYS A 188 -31.95 11.47 -44.05
C LYS A 188 -32.40 11.19 -42.61
N HIS A 189 -33.66 11.42 -42.30
CA HIS A 189 -34.26 11.11 -40.99
C HIS A 189 -34.22 9.61 -40.70
N ALA A 190 -34.63 8.76 -41.66
CA ALA A 190 -34.57 7.31 -41.49
C ALA A 190 -33.13 6.81 -41.25
N SER A 191 -32.15 7.38 -41.95
CA SER A 191 -30.72 7.10 -41.70
C SER A 191 -30.28 7.53 -40.29
N PHE A 192 -30.78 8.67 -39.81
CA PHE A 192 -30.51 9.17 -38.47
C PHE A 192 -31.11 8.29 -37.37
N GLU A 193 -32.35 7.81 -37.52
CA GLU A 193 -32.99 6.89 -36.56
C GLU A 193 -32.22 5.57 -36.43
N GLY A 194 -31.72 5.04 -37.55
CA GLY A 194 -30.85 3.86 -37.53
C GLY A 194 -29.54 4.08 -36.76
N ASP A 195 -28.90 5.23 -36.97
CA ASP A 195 -27.69 5.62 -36.25
C ASP A 195 -27.96 5.86 -34.75
N LEU A 196 -29.07 6.52 -34.42
CA LEU A 196 -29.52 6.76 -33.05
C LEU A 196 -29.70 5.45 -32.26
N GLY A 197 -30.31 4.43 -32.87
CA GLY A 197 -30.45 3.11 -32.26
C GLY A 197 -29.11 2.43 -31.96
N ALA A 198 -28.10 2.61 -32.82
CA ALA A 198 -26.75 2.10 -32.56
C ALA A 198 -26.06 2.84 -31.38
N HIS A 199 -26.37 4.12 -31.20
CA HIS A 199 -25.83 4.96 -30.11
C HIS A 199 -26.45 4.66 -28.74
N GLN A 200 -27.68 4.16 -28.67
CA GLN A 200 -28.31 3.72 -27.41
C GLN A 200 -27.43 2.68 -26.67
N ASN A 201 -26.98 1.64 -27.38
CA ASN A 201 -26.07 0.62 -26.81
C ASN A 201 -24.73 1.22 -26.31
N ARG A 202 -24.28 2.34 -26.91
CA ARG A 202 -23.04 3.01 -26.48
C ARG A 202 -23.25 3.76 -25.18
N VAL A 203 -24.41 4.40 -25.01
CA VAL A 203 -24.79 5.10 -23.77
C VAL A 203 -24.90 4.11 -22.62
N GLU A 204 -25.56 2.97 -22.80
CA GLU A 204 -25.68 1.93 -21.77
C GLU A 204 -24.31 1.43 -21.30
N ARG A 205 -23.36 1.24 -22.22
CA ARG A 205 -21.97 0.88 -21.88
C ARG A 205 -21.23 1.98 -21.12
N ILE A 206 -21.52 3.25 -21.40
CA ILE A 206 -20.95 4.39 -20.66
C ILE A 206 -21.48 4.40 -19.23
N VAL A 207 -22.80 4.17 -19.06
CA VAL A 207 -23.44 4.08 -17.74
C VAL A 207 -22.85 2.93 -16.92
N ALA A 208 -22.70 1.74 -17.51
CA ALA A 208 -22.09 0.59 -16.82
C ALA A 208 -20.67 0.90 -16.31
N ILE A 209 -19.84 1.58 -17.11
CA ILE A 209 -18.49 1.99 -16.68
C ILE A 209 -18.55 3.03 -15.55
N ALA A 210 -19.54 3.94 -15.57
CA ALA A 210 -19.73 4.90 -14.49
C ALA A 210 -20.16 4.22 -13.18
N GLU A 211 -20.92 3.13 -13.26
CA GLU A 211 -21.29 2.33 -12.09
C GLU A 211 -20.10 1.55 -11.53
N GLU A 212 -19.24 1.00 -12.38
CA GLU A 212 -17.98 0.36 -11.97
C GLU A 212 -16.96 1.32 -11.33
N LEU A 213 -17.10 2.63 -11.58
CA LEU A 213 -16.21 3.68 -11.06
C LEU A 213 -16.61 4.21 -9.67
N LYS A 214 -17.81 3.87 -9.16
CA LYS A 214 -18.29 4.28 -7.83
C LYS A 214 -17.59 3.53 -6.71
#